data_AF-A0A950E9E7-F1
#
_entry.id   AF-A0A950E9E7-F1
#
_cell.length_a   1.000
_cell.length_b   1.000
_cell.length_c   1.000
_cell.angle_alpha   90.00
_cell.angle_beta   90.00
_cell.angle_gamma   90.00
#
_symmetry.space_group_name_H-M   'P 1'
#
loop_
_entity.id
_entity.type
_entity.pdbx_description
1 polymer ?
#
loop_
_entity_poly.entity_id
_entity_poly.type
_entity_poly.pdbx_seq_one_letter_code
_entity_poly.pdbx_strand_id
1 'polypeptide(L)'
;MNPPQVAQTDIRILVAKAFAQQFNHFEWDYLCSHQWFLTGIDRALETGDFSRIQDRAVKTLADDKIRPRWQGKTRAGDFVPWLI
;
A
#
# COMPACT_ATOMS: atom_id res chain seq x y z
N MET A 1 -4.37 17.61 -26.75
CA MET A 1 -3.34 16.55 -26.79
C MET A 1 -3.66 15.57 -25.67
N ASN A 2 -4.04 14.33 -25.98
CA ASN A 2 -4.17 13.30 -24.96
C ASN A 2 -2.76 12.95 -24.46
N PRO A 3 -2.47 13.01 -23.16
CA PRO A 3 -1.20 12.48 -22.66
C PRO A 3 -1.10 11.00 -23.06
N PRO A 4 0.08 10.53 -23.50
CA PRO A 4 0.24 9.16 -23.95
C PRO A 4 -0.09 8.20 -22.80
N GLN A 5 -1.09 7.34 -23.02
CA GLN A 5 -1.57 6.33 -22.04
C GLN A 5 -0.45 5.42 -21.51
N VAL A 6 0.65 5.31 -22.26
CA VAL A 6 1.88 4.61 -21.87
C VAL A 6 2.47 5.20 -20.59
N ALA A 7 2.63 6.53 -20.51
CA ALA A 7 3.18 7.19 -19.33
C ALA A 7 2.28 7.05 -18.09
N GLN A 8 0.96 7.00 -18.26
CA GLN A 8 0.02 6.76 -17.16
C GLN A 8 0.09 5.33 -16.62
N THR A 9 0.34 4.34 -17.49
CA THR A 9 0.50 2.94 -17.09
C THR A 9 1.77 2.74 -16.26
N ASP A 10 2.88 3.35 -16.69
CA ASP A 10 4.14 3.31 -15.95
C ASP A 10 4.01 3.93 -14.55
N ILE A 11 3.32 5.07 -14.43
CA ILE A 11 3.05 5.72 -13.14
C ILE A 11 2.23 4.80 -12.23
N ARG A 12 1.17 4.16 -12.74
CA ARG A 12 0.34 3.23 -11.95
C ARG A 12 1.14 2.02 -11.45
N ILE A 13 2.03 1.48 -12.29
CA ILE A 13 2.93 0.38 -11.90
C ILE A 13 3.89 0.83 -10.79
N LEU A 14 4.46 2.03 -10.89
CA LEU A 14 5.34 2.58 -9.85
C LEU A 14 4.60 2.79 -8.52
N VAL A 15 3.39 3.36 -8.56
CA VAL A 15 2.57 3.56 -7.36
C VAL A 15 2.17 2.23 -6.73
N ALA A 16 1.76 1.25 -7.53
CA ALA A 16 1.41 -0.08 -7.04
C ALA A 16 2.62 -0.80 -6.40
N LYS A 17 3.81 -0.67 -6.98
CA LYS A 17 5.05 -1.19 -6.39
C LYS A 17 5.38 -0.50 -5.07
N ALA A 18 5.30 0.83 -5.01
CA ALA A 18 5.55 1.59 -3.79
C ALA A 18 4.54 1.24 -2.69
N PHE A 19 3.28 1.00 -3.05
CA PHE A 19 2.27 0.49 -2.13
C PHE A 19 2.63 -0.90 -1.60
N ALA A 20 2.97 -1.85 -2.48
CA ALA A 20 3.31 -3.21 -2.08
C ALA A 20 4.53 -3.30 -1.16
N GLN A 21 5.53 -2.44 -1.38
CA GLN A 21 6.74 -2.36 -0.55
C GLN A 21 6.49 -1.93 0.90
N GLN A 22 5.31 -1.40 1.24
CA GLN A 22 4.97 -1.03 2.63
C GLN A 22 4.64 -2.25 3.52
N PHE A 23 4.48 -3.41 2.90
CA PHE A 23 4.09 -4.65 3.56
C PHE A 23 5.19 -5.69 3.35
N ASN A 24 5.51 -6.43 4.40
CA ASN A 24 6.35 -7.61 4.24
C ASN A 24 5.55 -8.74 3.56
N HIS A 25 6.24 -9.81 3.15
CA HIS A 25 5.62 -10.94 2.45
C HIS A 25 4.45 -11.56 3.22
N PHE A 26 4.58 -11.72 4.54
CA PHE A 26 3.53 -12.31 5.39
C PHE A 26 2.31 -11.39 5.53
N GLU A 27 2.53 -10.10 5.74
CA GLU A 27 1.47 -9.09 5.77
C GLU A 27 0.72 -9.01 4.45
N TRP A 28 1.46 -9.06 3.33
CA TRP A 28 0.88 -9.04 1.99
C TRP A 28 0.03 -10.27 1.71
N ASP A 29 0.55 -11.46 2.00
CA ASP A 29 -0.17 -12.72 1.83
C ASP A 29 -1.44 -12.76 2.71
N TYR A 30 -1.32 -12.32 3.96
CA TYR A 30 -2.46 -12.17 4.87
C TYR A 30 -3.52 -11.21 4.32
N LEU A 31 -3.11 -10.04 3.82
CA LEU A 31 -4.04 -9.09 3.21
C LEU A 31 -4.69 -9.66 1.94
N CYS A 32 -3.94 -10.37 1.10
CA CYS A 32 -4.45 -11.05 -0.08
C CYS A 32 -5.50 -12.14 0.23
N SER A 33 -5.51 -12.70 1.43
CA SER A 33 -6.57 -13.63 1.86
C SER A 33 -7.95 -12.96 2.01
N HIS A 34 -8.00 -11.63 2.03
CA HIS A 34 -9.24 -10.87 2.18
C HIS A 34 -9.79 -10.39 0.83
N GLN A 35 -11.04 -10.76 0.51
CA GLN A 35 -11.70 -10.32 -0.71
C GLN A 35 -11.78 -8.78 -0.83
N TRP A 36 -12.02 -8.09 0.28
CA TRP A 36 -12.06 -6.62 0.29
C TRP A 36 -10.73 -5.98 -0.10
N PHE A 37 -9.61 -6.67 0.16
CA PHE A 37 -8.29 -6.19 -0.18
C PHE A 37 -8.06 -6.29 -1.69
N LEU A 38 -8.34 -7.46 -2.27
CA LEU A 38 -8.22 -7.70 -3.72
C LEU A 38 -9.09 -6.71 -4.52
N THR A 39 -10.38 -6.58 -4.18
CA THR A 39 -11.27 -5.61 -4.83
C THR A 39 -10.81 -4.16 -4.63
N GLY A 40 -10.19 -3.85 -3.49
CA GLY A 40 -9.64 -2.54 -3.22
C GLY A 40 -8.43 -2.19 -4.08
N ILE A 41 -7.55 -3.18 -4.34
CA ILE A 41 -6.39 -3.02 -5.22
C ILE A 41 -6.82 -2.82 -6.66
N ASP A 42 -7.77 -3.59 -7.17
CA ASP A 42 -8.28 -3.42 -8.54
C ASP A 42 -8.80 -1.98 -8.74
N ARG A 43 -9.61 -1.50 -7.80
CA ARG A 43 -10.12 -0.13 -7.83
C ARG A 43 -9.00 0.91 -7.73
N ALA A 44 -8.01 0.70 -6.86
CA ALA A 44 -6.88 1.61 -6.70
C ALA A 44 -6.00 1.68 -7.95
N LEU A 45 -5.87 0.58 -8.69
CA LEU A 45 -5.17 0.54 -9.98
C LEU A 45 -5.94 1.30 -11.07
N GLU A 46 -7.27 1.26 -11.05
CA GLU A 46 -8.12 2.02 -11.97
C GLU A 46 -8.07 3.52 -11.69
N THR A 47 -8.16 3.92 -10.42
CA THR A 47 -8.25 5.33 -10.00
C THR A 47 -6.90 5.98 -9.74
N GLY A 48 -5.86 5.20 -9.47
CA GLY A 48 -4.56 5.67 -8.98
C GLY A 48 -4.53 6.06 -7.50
N ASP A 49 -5.62 5.83 -6.75
CA ASP A 49 -5.73 6.20 -5.33
C ASP A 49 -5.68 4.97 -4.41
N PHE A 50 -4.56 4.84 -3.68
CA PHE A 50 -4.31 3.75 -2.75
C PHE A 50 -4.56 4.13 -1.28
N SER A 51 -4.90 5.38 -0.97
CA SER A 51 -4.98 5.89 0.42
C SER A 51 -5.98 5.09 1.26
N ARG A 52 -7.20 4.90 0.73
CA ARG A 52 -8.26 4.17 1.44
C ARG A 52 -7.93 2.71 1.69
N ILE A 53 -7.27 2.06 0.73
CA ILE A 53 -6.92 0.64 0.88
C ILE A 53 -5.74 0.46 1.83
N GLN A 54 -4.81 1.41 1.83
CA GLN A 54 -3.70 1.50 2.78
C GLN A 54 -4.22 1.65 4.22
N ASP A 55 -5.09 2.62 4.49
CA ASP A 55 -5.64 2.85 5.83
C ASP A 55 -6.35 1.61 6.38
N ARG A 56 -7.15 0.95 5.52
CA ARG A 56 -7.85 -0.28 5.90
C ARG A 56 -6.87 -1.43 6.14
N ALA A 57 -5.86 -1.61 5.29
CA ALA A 57 -4.84 -2.64 5.45
C ALA A 57 -4.04 -2.47 6.75
N VAL A 58 -3.59 -1.25 7.04
CA VAL A 58 -2.86 -0.93 8.27
C VAL A 58 -3.73 -1.21 9.50
N LYS A 59 -5.01 -0.81 9.46
CA LYS A 59 -5.95 -1.08 10.53
C LYS A 59 -6.15 -2.58 10.76
N THR A 60 -6.43 -3.36 9.70
CA THR A 60 -6.62 -4.81 9.80
C THR A 60 -5.39 -5.51 10.37
N LEU A 61 -4.20 -5.19 9.88
CA LEU A 61 -2.96 -5.77 10.39
C LEU A 61 -2.73 -5.48 11.88
N ALA A 62 -3.15 -4.30 12.35
CA ALA A 62 -3.04 -3.92 13.76
C ALA A 62 -4.12 -4.57 14.64
N ASP A 63 -5.36 -4.63 14.17
CA ASP A 63 -6.50 -5.23 14.88
C ASP A 63 -6.30 -6.74 15.06
N ASP A 64 -5.82 -7.42 14.02
CA ASP A 64 -5.58 -8.87 14.02
C ASP A 64 -4.20 -9.24 14.55
N LYS A 65 -3.43 -8.25 15.04
CA LYS A 65 -2.09 -8.41 15.64
C LYS A 65 -1.07 -9.08 14.72
N ILE A 66 -1.31 -9.06 13.41
CA ILE A 66 -0.40 -9.54 12.37
C ILE A 66 0.85 -8.67 12.33
N ARG A 67 0.64 -7.36 12.42
CA ARG A 67 1.70 -6.41 12.73
C ARG A 67 1.63 -6.18 14.24
N PRO A 68 2.56 -6.74 15.04
CA PRO A 68 2.57 -6.46 16.47
C PRO A 68 2.61 -4.93 16.63
N ARG A 69 1.62 -4.37 17.34
CA ARG A 69 1.62 -2.95 17.71
C ARG A 69 3.04 -2.63 18.15
N TRP A 70 3.67 -1.66 17.51
CA TRP A 70 4.95 -1.12 17.93
C TRP A 70 4.85 -0.70 19.40
N GLN A 71 5.07 -1.63 20.33
CA GLN A 71 5.30 -1.35 21.73
C GLN A 71 6.77 -0.96 21.82
N GLY A 72 7.01 0.35 21.74
CA GLY A 72 8.26 0.95 22.15
C GLY A 72 9.19 1.32 21.01
N LYS A 73 9.46 2.61 20.93
CA LYS A 73 10.53 3.28 20.16
C LYS A 73 10.21 3.53 18.69
N THR A 74 9.31 4.48 18.47
CA THR A 74 9.64 5.57 17.54
C THR A 74 11.05 6.09 17.88
N ARG A 75 12.06 5.68 17.13
CA ARG A 75 13.12 6.64 16.79
C ARG A 75 12.48 7.54 15.75
N ALA A 76 12.13 8.75 16.16
CA ALA A 76 11.92 9.86 15.26
C ALA A 76 13.14 9.92 14.32
N GLY A 77 12.97 9.54 13.04
CA GLY A 77 14.10 9.51 12.11
C GLY A 77 13.87 8.78 10.78
N ASP A 78 13.15 7.66 10.75
CA ASP A 78 13.10 6.81 9.53
C ASP A 78 11.88 7.07 8.64
N PHE A 79 11.50 8.34 8.48
CA PHE A 79 10.72 8.76 7.33
C PHE A 79 11.69 8.78 6.14
N VAL A 80 11.69 7.72 5.34
CA VAL A 80 12.56 7.60 4.16
C VAL A 80 12.17 8.71 3.16
N PRO A 81 13.04 9.71 2.88
CA PRO A 81 12.65 10.94 2.19
C PRO A 81 12.99 10.96 0.69
N TRP A 82 13.15 9.83 0.00
CA TRP A 82 13.55 9.85 -1.43
C TRP A 82 12.42 10.21 -2.42
N LEU A 83 11.37 10.88 -1.95
CA LEU A 83 10.42 11.61 -2.80
C LEU A 83 10.83 13.09 -2.88
N ILE A 84 11.96 13.35 -3.53
CA ILE A 84 12.31 14.64 -4.17
C ILE A 84 12.87 14.32 -5.56
#